data_AF-A0A9D8NFI5-F1
#
_entry.id   AF-A0A9D8NFI5-F1
#
_cell.length_a   1.000
_cell.length_b   1.000
_cell.length_c   1.000
_cell.angle_alpha   90.00
_cell.angle_beta   90.00
_cell.angle_gamma   90.00
#
_symmetry.space_group_name_H-M   'P 1'
#
loop_
_entity.id
_entity.type
_entity.pdbx_description
1 polymer ?
#
loop_
_entity_poly.entity_id
_entity_poly.type
_entity_poly.pdbx_seq_one_letter_code
_entity_poly.pdbx_strand_id
1 'polypeptide(L)'
;MKKLMLEFKTFINKGNLLAIAIGFVVGGAFSNLVTALVENVIMPLVAVPFGEPKFDDLLILHLNDAEIRFGSFLTVAVTFVSIAFVLFLMLKAYNKATGTPAEAPPSEMVLLSSILDELRLIREQNETK
;
A
#
# COMPACT_ATOMS: atom_id res chain seq x y z
N MET A 1 3.28 5.96 -37.93
CA MET A 1 2.85 4.95 -36.93
C MET A 1 3.96 3.99 -36.50
N LYS A 2 4.68 3.31 -37.42
CA LYS A 2 5.76 2.35 -37.04
C LYS A 2 6.89 2.99 -36.21
N LYS A 3 7.29 4.23 -36.54
CA LYS A 3 8.35 4.97 -35.81
C LYS A 3 7.96 5.28 -34.37
N LEU A 4 6.71 5.71 -34.15
CA LEU A 4 6.18 6.03 -32.82
C LEU A 4 6.03 4.78 -31.93
N MET A 5 5.64 3.62 -32.49
CA MET A 5 5.63 2.37 -31.74
C MET A 5 7.04 1.87 -31.39
N LEU A 6 8.04 2.11 -32.24
CA LEU A 6 9.44 1.80 -31.93
C LEU A 6 9.99 2.72 -30.83
N GLU A 7 9.69 4.02 -30.91
CA GLU A 7 10.05 5.00 -29.88
C GLU A 7 9.36 4.68 -28.54
N PHE A 8 8.09 4.28 -28.58
CA PHE A 8 7.35 3.84 -27.40
C PHE A 8 7.91 2.55 -26.79
N LYS A 9 8.19 1.52 -27.59
CA LYS A 9 8.83 0.30 -27.10
C LYS A 9 10.20 0.60 -26.48
N THR A 10 10.97 1.47 -27.13
CA THR A 10 12.27 1.91 -26.60
C THR A 10 12.09 2.67 -25.30
N PHE A 11 11.06 3.52 -25.17
CA PHE A 11 10.73 4.25 -23.96
C PHE A 11 10.32 3.34 -22.79
N ILE A 12 9.41 2.39 -22.99
CA ILE A 12 8.99 1.45 -21.93
C ILE A 12 10.15 0.54 -21.48
N ASN A 13 11.07 0.23 -22.40
CA ASN A 13 12.28 -0.54 -22.11
C ASN A 13 13.40 0.30 -21.46
N LYS A 14 13.24 1.61 -21.29
CA LYS A 14 14.22 2.43 -20.55
C LYS A 14 14.03 2.23 -19.06
N GLY A 15 15.01 1.59 -18.43
CA GLY A 15 15.02 1.40 -16.97
C GLY A 15 13.86 0.52 -16.48
N ASN A 16 13.38 0.79 -15.26
CA ASN A 16 12.37 -0.02 -14.58
C ASN A 16 10.93 0.53 -14.71
N LEU A 17 10.64 1.29 -15.76
CA LEU A 17 9.34 1.97 -15.95
C LEU A 17 8.15 1.01 -15.93
N LEU A 18 8.30 -0.18 -16.54
CA LEU A 18 7.23 -1.17 -16.59
C LEU A 18 6.87 -1.70 -15.20
N ALA A 19 7.85 -2.02 -14.34
CA ALA A 19 7.57 -2.51 -13.00
C ALA A 19 6.99 -1.41 -12.10
N ILE A 20 7.45 -0.16 -12.25
CA ILE A 20 6.88 0.99 -11.55
C ILE A 20 5.41 1.20 -11.94
N ALA A 21 5.10 1.12 -13.24
CA ALA A 21 3.74 1.25 -13.74
C ALA A 21 2.82 0.13 -13.23
N ILE A 22 3.30 -1.12 -13.24
CA ILE A 22 2.55 -2.26 -12.69
C ILE A 22 2.33 -2.06 -11.19
N GLY A 23 3.37 -1.67 -10.45
CA GLY A 23 3.29 -1.40 -9.01
C GLY A 23 2.26 -0.31 -8.67
N PHE A 24 2.20 0.76 -9.46
CA PHE A 24 1.20 1.83 -9.27
C PHE A 24 -0.23 1.34 -9.53
N VAL A 25 -0.45 0.59 -10.62
CA VAL A 25 -1.79 0.06 -10.96
C VAL A 25 -2.26 -0.95 -9.92
N VAL A 26 -1.39 -1.90 -9.53
CA VAL A 26 -1.70 -2.89 -8.50
C VAL A 26 -1.90 -2.24 -7.14
N GLY A 27 -1.06 -1.26 -6.78
CA GLY A 27 -1.20 -0.50 -5.54
C GLY A 27 -2.51 0.28 -5.46
N GLY A 28 -2.92 0.93 -6.55
CA GLY A 28 -4.21 1.61 -6.64
C GLY A 28 -5.39 0.65 -6.50
N ALA A 29 -5.36 -0.48 -7.22
CA ALA A 29 -6.40 -1.51 -7.12
C ALA A 29 -6.50 -2.12 -5.71
N PHE A 30 -5.35 -2.39 -5.09
CA PHE A 30 -5.28 -2.92 -3.72
C PHE A 30 -5.81 -1.90 -2.70
N SER A 31 -5.43 -0.63 -2.83
CA SER A 31 -5.98 0.45 -1.99
C SER A 31 -7.50 0.50 -2.08
N ASN A 32 -8.05 0.45 -3.30
CA ASN A 32 -9.51 0.44 -3.50
C ASN A 32 -10.19 -0.76 -2.85
N LEU A 33 -9.58 -1.96 -2.91
CA LEU A 33 -10.10 -3.16 -2.26
C LEU A 33 -10.18 -2.97 -0.74
N VAL A 34 -9.13 -2.43 -0.13
CA VAL A 34 -9.08 -2.18 1.31
C VAL A 34 -10.08 -1.10 1.72
N THR A 35 -10.13 0.01 0.99
CA THR A 35 -11.12 1.06 1.21
C THR A 35 -12.54 0.52 1.12
N ALA A 36 -12.85 -0.29 0.10
CA ALA A 36 -14.17 -0.89 -0.05
C ALA A 36 -14.53 -1.83 1.11
N LEU A 37 -13.58 -2.61 1.63
CA LEU A 37 -13.80 -3.44 2.81
C LEU A 37 -14.10 -2.58 4.04
N VAL A 38 -13.35 -1.49 4.23
CA VAL A 38 -13.56 -0.62 5.38
C VAL A 38 -14.89 0.12 5.27
N GLU A 39 -15.17 0.79 4.17
CA GLU A 39 -16.35 1.63 4.01
C GLU A 39 -17.65 0.82 3.95
N ASN A 40 -17.64 -0.36 3.33
CA ASN A 40 -18.87 -1.14 3.10
C ASN A 40 -19.10 -2.25 4.12
N VAL A 41 -18.07 -2.65 4.88
CA VAL A 41 -18.20 -3.75 5.86
C VAL A 41 -17.86 -3.26 7.26
N ILE A 42 -16.68 -2.67 7.47
CA ILE A 42 -16.25 -2.29 8.81
C ILE A 42 -17.03 -1.09 9.35
N MET A 43 -17.18 -0.02 8.56
CA MET A 43 -17.85 1.21 8.97
C MET A 43 -19.31 0.97 9.39
N PRO A 44 -20.15 0.24 8.61
CA PRO A 44 -21.48 -0.12 9.05
C PRO A 44 -21.47 -0.93 10.36
N LEU A 45 -20.56 -1.89 10.54
CA LEU A 45 -20.48 -2.67 11.79
C LEU A 45 -20.12 -1.81 13.01
N VAL A 46 -19.26 -0.81 12.83
CA VAL A 46 -18.87 0.14 13.89
C VAL A 46 -19.98 1.16 14.16
N ALA A 47 -20.76 1.52 13.14
CA ALA A 47 -21.82 2.53 13.22
C ALA A 47 -23.18 1.94 13.66
N VAL A 48 -23.42 0.63 13.51
CA VAL A 48 -24.65 -0.07 13.94
C VAL A 48 -25.10 0.28 15.37
N PRO A 49 -24.23 0.33 16.40
CA PRO A 49 -24.64 0.73 17.75
C PRO A 49 -25.19 2.16 17.86
N PHE A 50 -24.91 3.01 16.87
CA PHE A 50 -25.32 4.41 16.80
C PHE A 50 -26.57 4.61 15.93
N GLY A 51 -27.14 3.54 15.37
CA GLY A 51 -28.41 3.56 14.62
C GLY A 51 -28.31 4.04 13.17
N GLU A 52 -27.13 4.43 12.71
CA GLU A 52 -26.87 4.94 11.36
C GLU A 52 -25.76 4.11 10.68
N PRO A 53 -25.75 4.00 9.35
CA PRO A 53 -24.66 3.33 8.62
C PRO A 53 -23.36 4.13 8.61
N LYS A 54 -23.43 5.45 8.89
CA LYS A 54 -22.30 6.38 9.01
C LYS A 54 -22.61 7.42 10.08
N PHE A 55 -21.58 8.14 10.54
CA PHE A 55 -21.77 9.20 11.53
C PHE A 55 -22.14 10.54 10.90
N ASP A 56 -22.30 10.63 9.57
CA ASP A 56 -22.43 11.89 8.82
C ASP A 56 -23.58 12.79 9.30
N ASP A 57 -24.69 12.17 9.69
CA ASP A 57 -25.90 12.86 10.16
C ASP A 57 -25.97 13.00 11.70
N LEU A 58 -24.93 12.55 12.40
CA LEU A 58 -24.77 12.78 13.83
C LEU A 58 -24.07 14.12 14.06
N LEU A 59 -24.41 14.79 15.17
CA LEU A 59 -23.72 16.00 15.63
C LEU A 59 -23.72 17.16 14.61
N ILE A 60 -24.87 17.41 13.96
CA ILE A 60 -25.04 18.60 13.11
C ILE A 60 -25.36 19.81 13.99
N LEU A 61 -24.45 20.78 14.03
CA LEU A 61 -24.68 22.07 14.69
C LEU A 61 -25.13 23.09 13.65
N HIS A 62 -26.28 23.70 13.89
CA HIS A 62 -26.81 24.78 13.07
C HIS A 62 -26.47 26.11 13.74
N LEU A 63 -25.56 26.89 13.14
CA LEU A 63 -25.24 28.26 13.57
C LEU A 63 -25.69 29.22 12.47
N ASN A 64 -26.84 29.86 12.69
CA ASN A 64 -27.47 30.75 11.70
C ASN A 64 -27.68 30.02 10.35
N ASP A 65 -27.05 30.48 9.27
CA ASP A 65 -27.06 29.83 7.94
C ASP A 65 -25.94 28.79 7.72
N ALA A 66 -25.11 28.53 8.73
CA ALA A 66 -24.00 27.57 8.63
C ALA A 66 -24.33 26.23 9.30
N GLU A 67 -24.22 25.15 8.55
CA GLU A 67 -24.26 23.77 9.06
C GLU A 67 -22.84 23.27 9.33
N ILE A 68 -22.50 23.03 10.60
CA ILE A 68 -21.24 22.38 10.99
C ILE A 68 -21.51 20.90 11.24
N ARG A 69 -21.05 20.06 10.30
CA ARG A 69 -21.26 18.60 10.30
C ARG A 69 -20.09 17.87 10.97
N PHE A 70 -20.04 17.88 12.29
CA PHE A 70 -18.99 17.16 13.04
C PHE A 70 -19.04 15.64 12.81
N GLY A 71 -20.23 15.10 12.56
CA GLY A 71 -20.43 13.70 12.21
C GLY A 71 -19.63 13.23 10.99
N SER A 72 -19.61 14.02 9.92
CA SER A 72 -18.87 13.69 8.70
C SER A 72 -17.36 13.66 8.93
N PHE A 73 -16.85 14.59 9.74
CA PHE A 73 -15.45 14.55 10.16
C PHE A 73 -15.12 13.29 10.97
N LEU A 74 -16.01 12.89 11.89
CA LEU A 74 -15.86 11.66 12.66
C LEU A 74 -15.87 10.41 11.77
N THR A 75 -16.75 10.35 10.77
CA THR A 75 -16.77 9.28 9.75
C THR A 75 -15.43 9.15 9.05
N VAL A 76 -14.83 10.27 8.61
CA VAL A 76 -13.53 10.25 7.93
C VAL A 76 -12.42 9.83 8.89
N ALA A 77 -12.42 10.33 10.14
CA ALA A 77 -11.43 9.95 11.14
C ALA A 77 -11.47 8.46 11.48
N VAL A 78 -12.67 7.89 11.70
CA VAL A 78 -12.85 6.46 11.98
C VAL A 78 -12.48 5.60 10.77
N THR A 79 -12.87 6.02 9.56
CA THR A 79 -12.48 5.34 8.31
C THR A 79 -10.96 5.29 8.15
N PHE A 80 -10.28 6.41 8.38
CA PHE A 80 -8.81 6.49 8.28
C PHE A 80 -8.11 5.53 9.23
N VAL A 81 -8.50 5.52 10.51
CA VAL A 81 -7.94 4.60 11.52
C VAL A 81 -8.24 3.15 11.15
N SER A 82 -9.44 2.88 10.63
CA SER A 82 -9.86 1.53 10.21
C SER A 82 -9.07 1.03 9.01
N ILE A 83 -8.81 1.86 7.99
CA ILE A 83 -7.94 1.51 6.85
C ILE A 83 -6.54 1.16 7.34
N ALA A 84 -5.95 2.00 8.19
CA ALA A 84 -4.63 1.73 8.76
C ALA A 84 -4.60 0.40 9.54
N PHE A 85 -5.65 0.13 10.33
CA PHE A 85 -5.78 -1.11 11.09
C PHE A 85 -5.94 -2.35 10.20
N VAL A 86 -6.77 -2.28 9.16
CA VAL A 86 -6.96 -3.39 8.21
C VAL A 86 -5.68 -3.66 7.41
N LEU A 87 -4.99 -2.62 6.93
CA LEU A 87 -3.68 -2.77 6.27
C LEU A 87 -2.67 -3.45 7.20
N PHE A 88 -2.62 -3.04 8.47
CA PHE A 88 -1.76 -3.66 9.46
C PHE A 88 -2.10 -5.16 9.66
N LEU A 89 -3.38 -5.50 9.78
CA LEU A 89 -3.81 -6.90 9.90
C LEU A 89 -3.45 -7.72 8.67
N MET A 90 -3.66 -7.18 7.46
CA MET A 90 -3.29 -7.84 6.21
C MET A 90 -1.78 -8.05 6.11
N LEU A 91 -0.98 -7.04 6.42
CA LEU A 91 0.48 -7.16 6.40
C LEU A 91 0.98 -8.16 7.45
N LYS A 92 0.40 -8.14 8.65
CA LYS A 92 0.72 -9.12 9.70
C LYS A 92 0.34 -10.54 9.30
N ALA A 93 -0.82 -10.73 8.68
CA ALA A 93 -1.26 -12.03 8.18
C ALA A 93 -0.33 -12.53 7.07
N TYR A 94 0.05 -11.66 6.15
CA TYR A 94 1.01 -11.96 5.09
C TYR A 94 2.37 -12.34 5.66
N ASN A 95 2.95 -11.53 6.56
CA ASN A 95 4.24 -11.81 7.18
C ASN A 95 4.23 -13.11 7.99
N LYS A 96 3.11 -13.43 8.64
CA LYS A 96 2.93 -14.71 9.35
C LYS A 96 2.88 -15.89 8.39
N ALA A 97 2.25 -15.73 7.23
CA ALA A 97 2.10 -16.79 6.24
C ALA A 97 3.38 -17.04 5.44
N THR A 98 4.16 -16.00 5.15
CA THR A 98 5.38 -16.10 4.34
C THR A 98 6.65 -16.27 5.17
N GLY A 99 6.64 -15.96 6.46
CA GLY A 99 7.81 -16.06 7.34
C GLY A 99 8.91 -15.05 7.01
N THR A 100 8.71 -14.19 6.01
CA THR A 100 9.68 -13.20 5.55
C THR A 100 9.34 -11.86 6.19
N PRO A 101 10.28 -11.18 6.88
CA PRO A 101 10.14 -9.78 7.22
C PRO A 101 9.91 -8.99 5.93
N ALA A 102 8.84 -8.19 5.89
CA ALA A 102 8.48 -7.43 4.70
C ALA A 102 9.51 -6.35 4.39
N GLU A 103 10.53 -6.71 3.60
CA GLU A 103 11.12 -5.93 2.53
C GLU A 103 12.05 -6.87 1.76
N ALA A 104 11.64 -7.33 0.57
CA ALA A 104 12.63 -7.89 -0.35
C ALA A 104 13.55 -6.72 -0.71
N PRO A 105 14.86 -6.77 -0.40
CA PRO A 105 15.76 -5.71 -0.81
C PRO A 105 15.60 -5.50 -2.32
N PRO A 106 15.68 -4.26 -2.82
CA PRO A 106 15.78 -3.99 -4.24
C PRO A 106 16.71 -5.02 -4.88
N SER A 107 16.32 -5.58 -6.03
CA SER A 107 17.04 -6.69 -6.67
C SER A 107 18.54 -6.41 -6.83
N GLU A 108 18.91 -5.14 -6.97
CA GLU A 108 20.30 -4.67 -6.99
C GLU A 108 21.03 -4.87 -5.65
N MET A 109 20.39 -4.58 -4.52
CA MET A 109 20.96 -4.87 -3.19
C MET A 109 21.16 -6.37 -2.97
N VAL A 110 20.25 -7.22 -3.46
CA VAL A 110 20.42 -8.68 -3.41
C VAL A 110 21.62 -9.11 -4.24
N LEU A 111 21.74 -8.64 -5.49
CA LEU A 111 22.88 -8.95 -6.36
C LEU A 111 24.22 -8.47 -5.76
N LEU A 112 24.25 -7.26 -5.18
CA LEU A 112 25.45 -6.71 -4.55
C LEU A 112 25.86 -7.50 -3.29
N SER A 113 24.89 -8.00 -2.51
CA SER A 113 25.19 -8.88 -1.36
C SER A 113 25.79 -10.21 -1.82
N SER A 114 25.23 -10.82 -2.87
CA SER A 114 25.77 -12.06 -3.45
C SER A 114 27.19 -11.88 -3.96
N ILE A 115 27.48 -10.77 -4.66
CA ILE A 115 28.83 -10.45 -5.14
C ILE A 115 29.80 -10.24 -3.96
N LEU A 116 29.36 -9.55 -2.90
CA LEU A 116 30.19 -9.31 -1.71
C LEU A 116 30.57 -10.62 -1.01
N ASP A 117 29.62 -11.55 -0.89
CA ASP A 117 29.87 -12.86 -0.29
C ASP A 117 30.82 -13.69 -1.15
N GLU A 118 30.67 -13.66 -2.47
CA GLU A 118 31.57 -14.35 -3.41
C GLU A 118 33.02 -13.83 -3.32
N LEU A 119 33.20 -12.51 -3.19
CA LEU A 119 34.52 -11.90 -3.02
C LEU A 119 35.18 -12.24 -1.67
N ARG A 120 34.38 -12.37 -0.60
CA ARG A 120 34.89 -12.82 0.71
C ARG A 120 35.42 -14.24 0.63
N LEU A 121 34.70 -15.15 -0.02
CA LEU A 121 35.13 -16.53 -0.23
C LEU A 121 36.45 -16.59 -1.02
N ILE A 122 36.57 -15.80 -2.09
CA ILE A 122 37.81 -15.74 -2.88
C ILE A 122 38.98 -15.21 -2.03
N ARG A 123 38.74 -14.20 -1.18
CA ARG A 123 39.75 -13.65 -0.29
C ARG A 123 40.25 -14.70 0.70
N GLU A 124 39.35 -15.43 1.34
CA GLU A 124 39.71 -16.51 2.28
C GLU A 124 40.52 -17.62 1.58
N GLN A 125 40.20 -17.96 0.32
CA GLN A 125 40.95 -18.92 -0.49
C GLN A 125 42.37 -18.45 -0.86
N ASN A 126 42.59 -17.14 -0.93
CA ASN A 126 43.89 -16.56 -1.23
C ASN A 126 44.74 -16.33 0.04
N GLU A 127 44.11 -16.13 1.20
CA GLU A 127 44.80 -16.03 2.49
C GLU A 127 45.24 -17.41 3.05
N THR A 128 44.69 -18.51 2.52
CA THR A 128 45.03 -19.90 2.91
C THR A 128 46.04 -20.59 1.98
N LYS A 129 46.54 -19.90 0.95
CA LYS A 129 47.61 -20.36 0.04
C LYS A 129 48.90 -19.59 0.30
#